data_AF-A0A814WCX4-F1
#
_entry.id   AF-A0A814WCX4-F1
#
_cell.length_a   1.000
_cell.length_b   1.000
_cell.length_c   1.000
_cell.angle_alpha   90.00
_cell.angle_beta   90.00
_cell.angle_gamma   90.00
#
_symmetry.space_group_name_H-M   'P 1'
#
loop_
_entity.id
_entity.type
_entity.pdbx_description
1 polymer ?
#
loop_
_entity_poly.entity_id
_entity_poly.type
_entity_poly.pdbx_seq_one_letter_code
_entity_poly.pdbx_strand_id
1 'polypeptide(L)'
;MHRFTDIESTSKQLLPIYSYLTHELVSLTKALEPISTTIDQLDRFSKIAKNECHFPSEHGLIRDESAAIYLYTMDLGENSFCQVINCALRAEDRSLLKPWFAYLKLLDVAIQKLPTVRKNLWRGVTIDITTNFKKGDEFTWWAMNSCSTSDNIIKNLLGPNSTLFLIEANNGKDISSYANCPSENEVILCSGTRFRVVSDPLEQPPVHLIHLQEITDDEEESPSIVLKTITTTLTPTTASTHTPTNVQTSLILIHTDRWGNRYEGEMKDGKKHGKGHIDFANGDKFTDDYIKDNITGQGVYIYANGARYEGQWKDNKKHGKGQMDFDSSIKYIGDWIEDNRVGQGIHLCPNGDRYELRYS
;
A
#
# COMPACT_ATOMS: atom_id res chain seq x y z
N MET A 1 -9.39 -27.82 -0.12
CA MET A 1 -8.46 -26.83 0.47
C MET A 1 -7.63 -26.22 -0.67
N HIS A 2 -8.14 -25.16 -1.31
CA HIS A 2 -7.59 -24.57 -2.53
C HIS A 2 -6.96 -23.18 -2.29
N ARG A 3 -6.50 -22.89 -1.06
CA ARG A 3 -5.98 -21.56 -0.65
C ARG A 3 -4.59 -21.20 -1.19
N PHE A 4 -4.02 -22.08 -2.01
CA PHE A 4 -2.57 -22.20 -2.12
C PHE A 4 -2.03 -22.17 -3.54
N THR A 5 -2.81 -21.95 -4.59
CA THR A 5 -2.25 -21.73 -5.92
C THR A 5 -2.00 -20.25 -6.16
N ASP A 6 -1.19 -19.90 -7.15
CA ASP A 6 -1.11 -18.57 -7.79
C ASP A 6 0.11 -17.71 -7.40
N ILE A 7 1.29 -18.19 -7.78
CA ILE A 7 2.51 -17.38 -7.90
C ILE A 7 3.06 -17.58 -9.31
N GLU A 8 3.04 -16.51 -10.11
CA GLU A 8 3.70 -16.45 -11.41
C GLU A 8 4.94 -15.55 -11.27
N SER A 9 6.10 -15.99 -11.75
CA SER A 9 7.34 -15.17 -11.74
C SER A 9 7.47 -14.23 -12.92
N THR A 10 6.55 -14.30 -13.89
CA THR A 10 6.52 -13.37 -15.01
C THR A 10 6.06 -12.00 -14.50
N SER A 11 7.02 -11.25 -13.97
CA SER A 11 6.89 -9.89 -13.48
C SER A 11 6.56 -8.93 -14.61
N LYS A 12 5.27 -8.88 -15.01
CA LYS A 12 4.73 -7.56 -15.33
C LYS A 12 4.76 -6.79 -14.01
N GLN A 13 5.59 -5.75 -13.95
CA GLN A 13 5.62 -4.84 -12.81
C GLN A 13 4.24 -4.18 -12.72
N LEU A 14 3.34 -4.80 -11.96
CA LEU A 14 2.00 -4.26 -11.81
C LEU A 14 2.07 -2.97 -10.99
N LEU A 15 1.24 -2.01 -11.34
CA LEU A 15 1.19 -0.75 -10.61
C LEU A 15 0.80 -1.00 -9.15
N PRO A 16 1.36 -0.24 -8.19
CA PRO A 16 0.95 -0.31 -6.81
C PRO A 16 -0.51 0.08 -6.60
N ILE A 17 -1.11 -0.48 -5.54
CA ILE A 17 -2.56 -0.45 -5.31
C ILE A 17 -2.98 0.53 -4.20
N TYR A 18 -2.18 1.58 -3.93
CA TYR A 18 -2.30 2.41 -2.72
C TYR A 18 -3.50 3.34 -2.67
N SER A 19 -4.29 3.46 -3.76
CA SER A 19 -5.49 4.30 -3.78
C SER A 19 -6.57 3.88 -2.76
N TYR A 20 -6.50 2.67 -2.19
CA TYR A 20 -7.39 2.29 -1.10
C TYR A 20 -7.02 2.97 0.23
N LEU A 21 -5.79 3.44 0.42
CA LEU A 21 -5.35 4.06 1.68
C LEU A 21 -6.05 5.40 1.94
N THR A 22 -6.43 6.10 0.87
CA THR A 22 -7.21 7.35 0.92
C THR A 22 -8.71 7.11 1.06
N HIS A 23 -9.17 5.86 1.00
CA HIS A 23 -10.58 5.52 1.16
C HIS A 23 -11.02 5.74 2.61
N GLU A 24 -12.26 6.20 2.79
CA GLU A 24 -12.86 6.32 4.12
C GLU A 24 -12.87 4.97 4.83
N LEU A 25 -12.48 4.96 6.11
CA LEU A 25 -12.60 3.78 6.96
C LEU A 25 -14.08 3.60 7.34
N VAL A 26 -14.67 2.50 6.89
CA VAL A 26 -16.11 2.20 7.09
C VAL A 26 -16.29 0.86 7.81
N SER A 27 -17.52 0.58 8.25
CA SER A 27 -17.87 -0.72 8.85
C SER A 27 -17.71 -1.86 7.84
N LEU A 28 -17.53 -3.10 8.34
CA LEU A 28 -17.39 -4.27 7.48
C LEU A 28 -18.57 -4.42 6.52
N THR A 29 -19.80 -4.16 6.97
CA THR A 29 -20.98 -4.27 6.11
C THR A 29 -20.92 -3.30 4.94
N LYS A 30 -20.58 -2.02 5.18
CA LYS A 30 -20.42 -1.02 4.13
C LYS A 30 -19.24 -1.34 3.20
N ALA A 31 -18.15 -1.87 3.77
CA ALA A 31 -16.96 -2.24 2.99
C ALA A 31 -17.22 -3.37 1.98
N LEU A 32 -18.23 -4.23 2.24
CA LEU A 32 -18.59 -5.36 1.39
C LEU A 32 -19.68 -5.03 0.35
N GLU A 33 -20.41 -3.91 0.49
CA GLU A 33 -21.49 -3.52 -0.44
C GLU A 33 -21.06 -3.57 -1.92
N PRO A 34 -19.89 -3.00 -2.33
CA PRO A 34 -19.49 -2.98 -3.74
C PRO A 34 -19.16 -4.36 -4.33
N ILE A 35 -18.92 -5.36 -3.49
CA ILE A 35 -18.53 -6.73 -3.88
C ILE A 35 -19.58 -7.78 -3.49
N SER A 36 -20.74 -7.35 -3.01
CA SER A 36 -21.84 -8.20 -2.55
C SER A 36 -22.36 -9.17 -3.61
N THR A 37 -22.28 -8.78 -4.89
CA THR A 37 -22.69 -9.63 -6.02
C THR A 37 -21.57 -10.53 -6.54
N THR A 38 -20.33 -10.33 -6.10
CA THR A 38 -19.16 -11.10 -6.56
C THR A 38 -19.05 -12.44 -5.84
N ILE A 39 -19.49 -12.51 -4.58
CA ILE A 39 -19.41 -13.72 -3.75
C ILE A 39 -20.82 -14.07 -3.28
N ASP A 40 -21.27 -15.29 -3.60
CA ASP A 40 -22.56 -15.78 -3.14
C ASP A 40 -22.62 -15.82 -1.60
N GLN A 41 -23.77 -15.44 -1.04
CA GLN A 41 -24.02 -15.41 0.41
C GLN A 41 -23.04 -14.56 1.23
N LEU A 42 -22.37 -13.57 0.64
CA LEU A 42 -21.40 -12.72 1.35
C LEU A 42 -21.97 -12.07 2.62
N ASP A 43 -23.23 -11.64 2.59
CA ASP A 43 -23.93 -11.09 3.77
C ASP A 43 -24.03 -12.08 4.93
N ARG A 44 -24.23 -13.37 4.62
CA ARG A 44 -24.28 -14.43 5.62
C ARG A 44 -22.90 -14.62 6.23
N PHE A 45 -21.84 -14.67 5.43
CA PHE A 45 -20.47 -14.82 5.91
C PHE A 45 -20.00 -13.61 6.71
N SER A 46 -20.38 -12.40 6.31
CA SER A 46 -20.14 -11.18 7.09
C SER A 46 -20.77 -11.27 8.49
N LYS A 47 -22.01 -11.76 8.60
CA LYS A 47 -22.68 -11.96 9.90
C LYS A 47 -21.99 -13.02 10.76
N ILE A 48 -21.59 -14.14 10.16
CA ILE A 48 -20.82 -15.19 10.85
C ILE A 48 -19.52 -14.61 11.37
N ALA A 49 -18.75 -13.92 10.52
CA ALA A 49 -17.48 -13.31 10.92
C ALA A 49 -17.64 -12.33 12.09
N LYS A 50 -18.68 -11.49 12.10
CA LYS A 50 -18.94 -10.56 13.22
C LYS A 50 -19.34 -11.24 14.53
N ASN A 51 -19.95 -12.41 14.46
CA ASN A 51 -20.40 -13.16 15.63
C ASN A 51 -19.28 -14.02 16.22
N GLU A 52 -18.49 -14.67 15.35
CA GLU A 52 -17.48 -15.65 15.74
C GLU A 52 -16.09 -15.04 15.93
N CYS A 53 -15.82 -13.82 15.41
CA CYS A 53 -14.51 -13.21 15.56
C CYS A 53 -14.14 -12.97 17.02
N HIS A 54 -12.85 -13.09 17.32
CA HIS A 54 -12.33 -12.77 18.64
C HIS A 54 -12.46 -11.26 18.94
N PHE A 55 -13.33 -10.95 19.91
CA PHE A 55 -13.59 -9.61 20.41
C PHE A 55 -14.15 -9.66 21.84
N PRO A 56 -13.75 -8.78 22.79
CA PRO A 56 -12.83 -7.64 22.63
C PRO A 56 -11.39 -8.08 22.35
N SER A 57 -10.70 -7.32 21.51
CA SER A 57 -9.31 -7.57 21.14
C SER A 57 -8.32 -7.02 22.17
N GLU A 58 -7.31 -7.80 22.52
CA GLU A 58 -6.17 -7.35 23.34
C GLU A 58 -5.28 -6.33 22.61
N HIS A 59 -5.34 -6.28 21.28
CA HIS A 59 -4.56 -5.36 20.44
C HIS A 59 -5.37 -4.14 19.97
N GLY A 60 -6.55 -3.92 20.56
CA GLY A 60 -7.38 -2.74 20.27
C GLY A 60 -8.09 -2.79 18.91
N LEU A 61 -8.28 -3.99 18.33
CA LEU A 61 -9.17 -4.14 17.17
C LEU A 61 -10.61 -3.93 17.60
N ILE A 62 -11.36 -3.15 16.83
CA ILE A 62 -12.81 -3.07 16.96
C ILE A 62 -13.47 -4.30 16.29
N ARG A 63 -14.74 -4.57 16.61
CA ARG A 63 -15.44 -5.77 16.10
C ARG A 63 -15.39 -5.91 14.57
N ASP A 64 -15.58 -4.81 13.82
CA ASP A 64 -15.53 -4.86 12.35
C ASP A 64 -14.12 -5.18 11.81
N GLU A 65 -13.06 -4.78 12.50
CA GLU A 65 -11.67 -5.10 12.15
C GLU A 65 -11.34 -6.57 12.43
N SER A 66 -11.70 -7.07 13.61
CA SER A 66 -11.56 -8.51 13.94
C SER A 66 -12.34 -9.38 12.95
N ALA A 67 -13.57 -8.96 12.62
CA ALA A 67 -14.42 -9.66 11.67
C ALA A 67 -13.86 -9.62 10.24
N ALA A 68 -13.16 -8.56 9.83
CA ALA A 68 -12.52 -8.50 8.52
C ALA A 68 -11.42 -9.56 8.38
N ILE A 69 -10.58 -9.73 9.41
CA ILE A 69 -9.54 -10.77 9.46
C ILE A 69 -10.18 -12.16 9.48
N TYR A 70 -11.22 -12.36 10.31
CA TYR A 70 -11.93 -13.62 10.38
C TYR A 70 -12.51 -13.99 9.00
N LEU A 71 -13.22 -13.07 8.35
CA LEU A 71 -13.81 -13.28 7.02
C LEU A 71 -12.75 -13.63 5.97
N TYR A 72 -11.61 -12.93 5.98
CA TYR A 72 -10.50 -13.23 5.07
C TYR A 72 -10.04 -14.69 5.22
N THR A 73 -9.98 -15.20 6.45
CA THR A 73 -9.46 -16.54 6.76
C THR A 73 -10.52 -17.63 6.76
N MET A 74 -11.78 -17.36 6.38
CA MET A 74 -12.82 -18.39 6.29
C MET A 74 -12.55 -19.37 5.13
N ASP A 75 -12.71 -20.68 5.37
CA ASP A 75 -12.75 -21.66 4.28
C ASP A 75 -14.19 -21.83 3.85
N LEU A 76 -14.51 -21.30 2.68
CA LEU A 76 -15.85 -21.40 2.09
C LEU A 76 -15.89 -22.41 0.93
N GLY A 77 -14.81 -23.18 0.73
CA GLY A 77 -14.64 -24.04 -0.43
C GLY A 77 -14.22 -23.26 -1.68
N GLU A 78 -14.78 -23.61 -2.83
CA GLU A 78 -14.53 -22.90 -4.09
C GLU A 78 -15.06 -21.47 -4.03
N ASN A 79 -14.31 -20.51 -4.58
CA ASN A 79 -14.61 -19.08 -4.53
C ASN A 79 -14.69 -18.51 -3.10
N SER A 80 -13.88 -19.06 -2.19
CA SER A 80 -13.72 -18.47 -0.87
C SER A 80 -13.24 -17.02 -0.93
N PHE A 81 -13.60 -16.23 0.08
CA PHE A 81 -13.37 -14.80 0.08
C PHE A 81 -11.90 -14.43 -0.18
N CYS A 82 -10.96 -15.12 0.47
CA CYS A 82 -9.52 -14.91 0.23
C CYS A 82 -9.09 -15.26 -1.20
N GLN A 83 -9.67 -16.27 -1.84
CA GLN A 83 -9.33 -16.60 -3.23
C GLN A 83 -9.74 -15.47 -4.17
N VAL A 84 -10.97 -14.97 -4.03
CA VAL A 84 -11.52 -13.93 -4.91
C VAL A 84 -10.75 -12.61 -4.77
N ILE A 85 -10.50 -12.15 -3.54
CA ILE A 85 -9.73 -10.91 -3.33
C ILE A 85 -8.29 -11.06 -3.81
N ASN A 86 -7.65 -12.21 -3.57
CA ASN A 86 -6.28 -12.44 -4.00
C ASN A 86 -6.17 -12.53 -5.53
N CYS A 87 -7.20 -13.05 -6.21
CA CYS A 87 -7.30 -12.98 -7.67
C CYS A 87 -7.37 -11.52 -8.15
N ALA A 88 -8.19 -10.68 -7.50
CA ALA A 88 -8.26 -9.26 -7.83
C ALA A 88 -6.91 -8.54 -7.59
N LEU A 89 -6.21 -8.86 -6.50
CA LEU A 89 -4.89 -8.30 -6.18
C LEU A 89 -3.83 -8.65 -7.23
N ARG A 90 -3.95 -9.81 -7.87
CA ARG A 90 -3.08 -10.26 -8.96
C ARG A 90 -3.47 -9.75 -10.35
N ALA A 91 -4.67 -9.19 -10.50
CA ALA A 91 -5.17 -8.79 -11.82
C ALA A 91 -4.28 -7.71 -12.47
N GLU A 92 -3.98 -7.89 -13.76
CA GLU A 92 -3.30 -6.88 -14.58
C GLU A 92 -4.15 -5.61 -14.71
N ASP A 93 -5.45 -5.79 -14.96
CA ASP A 93 -6.41 -4.70 -14.94
C ASP A 93 -6.69 -4.26 -13.49
N ARG A 94 -5.96 -3.23 -13.06
CA ARG A 94 -6.09 -2.64 -11.73
C ARG A 94 -7.47 -2.03 -11.46
N SER A 95 -8.30 -1.79 -12.49
CA SER A 95 -9.66 -1.29 -12.28
C SER A 95 -10.54 -2.29 -11.53
N LEU A 96 -10.24 -3.59 -11.64
CA LEU A 96 -10.93 -4.68 -10.94
C LEU A 96 -10.76 -4.64 -9.41
N LEU A 97 -9.77 -3.88 -8.90
CA LEU A 97 -9.55 -3.71 -7.47
C LEU A 97 -10.41 -2.60 -6.85
N LYS A 98 -10.93 -1.66 -7.64
CA LYS A 98 -11.68 -0.51 -7.10
C LYS A 98 -12.83 -0.91 -6.16
N PRO A 99 -13.64 -1.94 -6.46
CA PRO A 99 -14.70 -2.39 -5.55
C PRO A 99 -14.17 -2.88 -4.18
N TRP A 100 -12.91 -3.31 -4.11
CA TRP A 100 -12.29 -3.88 -2.91
C TRP A 100 -11.67 -2.84 -1.99
N PHE A 101 -11.53 -1.58 -2.41
CA PHE A 101 -10.76 -0.58 -1.68
C PHE A 101 -11.26 -0.33 -0.25
N ALA A 102 -12.57 -0.26 -0.04
CA ALA A 102 -13.13 -0.09 1.30
C ALA A 102 -12.78 -1.27 2.23
N TYR A 103 -12.83 -2.50 1.71
CA TYR A 103 -12.45 -3.70 2.46
C TYR A 103 -10.94 -3.78 2.70
N LEU A 104 -10.12 -3.50 1.69
CA LEU A 104 -8.65 -3.47 1.82
C LEU A 104 -8.21 -2.43 2.86
N LYS A 105 -8.85 -1.25 2.89
CA LYS A 105 -8.61 -0.24 3.91
C LYS A 105 -8.91 -0.75 5.32
N LEU A 106 -10.06 -1.39 5.51
CA LEU A 106 -10.47 -1.95 6.79
C LEU A 106 -9.51 -3.06 7.25
N LEU A 107 -9.15 -3.97 6.34
CA LEU A 107 -8.25 -5.09 6.62
C LEU A 107 -6.83 -4.61 6.93
N ASP A 108 -6.29 -3.65 6.17
CA ASP A 108 -4.96 -3.08 6.43
C ASP A 108 -4.92 -2.42 7.81
N VAL A 109 -5.90 -1.54 8.15
CA VAL A 109 -5.99 -0.91 9.47
C VAL A 109 -6.04 -1.96 10.60
N ALA A 110 -6.81 -3.04 10.42
CA ALA A 110 -6.89 -4.13 11.38
C ALA A 110 -5.52 -4.81 11.58
N ILE A 111 -4.86 -5.18 10.47
CA ILE A 111 -3.58 -5.90 10.47
C ILE A 111 -2.45 -5.03 11.03
N GLN A 112 -2.43 -3.72 10.76
CA GLN A 112 -1.38 -2.83 11.27
C GLN A 112 -1.38 -2.69 12.80
N LYS A 113 -2.52 -2.95 13.47
CA LYS A 113 -2.63 -2.95 14.94
C LYS A 113 -2.00 -4.19 15.58
N LEU A 114 -1.76 -5.24 14.82
CA LEU A 114 -1.29 -6.53 15.34
C LEU A 114 0.24 -6.55 15.52
N PRO A 115 0.74 -7.40 16.44
CA PRO A 115 2.16 -7.59 16.64
C PRO A 115 2.88 -7.99 15.36
N THR A 116 4.05 -7.39 15.14
CA THR A 116 4.94 -7.77 14.05
C THR A 116 5.72 -9.03 14.42
N VAL A 117 5.77 -10.00 13.50
CA VAL A 117 6.49 -11.27 13.59
C VAL A 117 7.70 -11.22 12.67
N ARG A 118 8.89 -11.38 13.27
CA ARG A 118 10.19 -11.50 12.59
C ARG A 118 10.72 -12.94 12.73
N LYS A 119 10.31 -13.83 11.84
CA LYS A 119 10.59 -15.28 11.91
C LYS A 119 10.52 -15.92 10.53
N ASN A 120 11.02 -17.16 10.44
CA ASN A 120 10.78 -18.02 9.29
C ASN A 120 9.32 -18.44 9.24
N LEU A 121 8.69 -18.19 8.10
CA LEU A 121 7.32 -18.56 7.79
C LEU A 121 7.29 -19.59 6.66
N TRP A 122 6.23 -20.40 6.67
CA TRP A 122 6.03 -21.47 5.72
C TRP A 122 4.73 -21.25 4.95
N ARG A 123 4.80 -21.44 3.63
CA ARG A 123 3.63 -21.40 2.75
C ARG A 123 3.72 -22.50 1.71
N GLY A 124 2.61 -23.18 1.46
CA GLY A 124 2.54 -24.25 0.48
C GLY A 124 1.81 -23.83 -0.79
N VAL A 125 2.12 -24.49 -1.89
CA VAL A 125 1.41 -24.43 -3.17
C VAL A 125 1.31 -25.86 -3.72
N THR A 126 0.12 -26.27 -4.19
CA THR A 126 -0.15 -27.67 -4.58
C THR A 126 0.41 -28.09 -5.95
N ILE A 127 1.24 -27.25 -6.56
CA ILE A 127 1.88 -27.47 -7.85
C ILE A 127 3.36 -27.11 -7.77
N ASP A 128 4.18 -27.71 -8.62
CA ASP A 128 5.58 -27.33 -8.81
C ASP A 128 5.66 -26.10 -9.71
N ILE A 129 6.20 -25.02 -9.14
CA ILE A 129 6.45 -23.75 -9.81
C ILE A 129 7.91 -23.32 -9.65
N THR A 130 8.81 -24.24 -9.33
CA THR A 130 10.23 -23.91 -9.12
C THR A 130 10.90 -23.32 -10.36
N THR A 131 10.50 -23.74 -11.56
CA THR A 131 11.03 -23.22 -12.84
C THR A 131 10.85 -21.71 -13.02
N ASN A 132 9.93 -21.13 -12.27
CA ASN A 132 9.65 -19.71 -12.25
C ASN A 132 10.72 -18.90 -11.49
N PHE A 133 11.52 -19.52 -10.63
CA PHE A 133 12.42 -18.80 -9.71
C PHE A 133 13.88 -19.19 -9.90
N LYS A 134 14.75 -18.20 -9.81
CA LYS A 134 16.20 -18.36 -9.81
C LYS A 134 16.82 -17.55 -8.69
N LYS A 135 17.97 -18.00 -8.19
CA LYS A 135 18.70 -17.25 -7.17
C LYS A 135 18.93 -15.80 -7.61
N GLY A 136 18.61 -14.86 -6.71
CA GLY A 136 18.78 -13.43 -6.93
C GLY A 136 17.59 -12.74 -7.60
N ASP A 137 16.59 -13.49 -8.07
CA ASP A 137 15.35 -12.88 -8.58
C ASP A 137 14.67 -12.08 -7.48
N GLU A 138 14.16 -10.89 -7.85
CA GLU A 138 13.33 -10.06 -6.99
C GLU A 138 11.94 -9.92 -7.60
N PHE A 139 10.90 -9.98 -6.76
CA PHE A 139 9.53 -9.84 -7.22
C PHE A 139 8.61 -9.29 -6.13
N THR A 140 7.47 -8.77 -6.56
CA THR A 140 6.40 -8.28 -5.67
C THR A 140 5.28 -9.29 -5.61
N TRP A 141 4.95 -9.73 -4.40
CA TRP A 141 3.82 -10.61 -4.15
C TRP A 141 2.57 -9.80 -3.83
N TRP A 142 1.69 -9.65 -4.82
CA TRP A 142 0.51 -8.77 -4.69
C TRP A 142 -0.62 -9.31 -3.83
N ALA A 143 -0.82 -10.63 -3.79
CA ALA A 143 -1.80 -11.24 -2.90
C ALA A 143 -1.37 -11.14 -1.43
N MET A 144 -2.36 -11.25 -0.53
CA MET A 144 -2.08 -11.39 0.90
C MET A 144 -1.46 -12.78 1.15
N ASN A 145 -0.36 -12.81 1.90
CA ASN A 145 0.43 -14.02 2.13
C ASN A 145 0.00 -14.68 3.44
N SER A 146 -1.00 -15.56 3.37
CA SER A 146 -1.31 -16.45 4.50
C SER A 146 -0.21 -17.50 4.64
N CYS A 147 0.51 -17.43 5.76
CA CYS A 147 1.62 -18.31 6.08
C CYS A 147 1.43 -18.93 7.47
N SER A 148 2.15 -20.00 7.77
CA SER A 148 2.21 -20.58 9.11
C SER A 148 3.61 -20.47 9.68
N THR A 149 3.73 -20.34 11.00
CA THR A 149 5.02 -20.52 11.70
C THR A 149 5.44 -21.99 11.82
N SER A 150 4.59 -22.93 11.40
CA SER A 150 4.83 -24.38 11.50
C SER A 150 4.91 -25.03 10.13
N ASP A 151 6.07 -25.60 9.80
CA ASP A 151 6.26 -26.34 8.55
C ASP A 151 5.43 -27.62 8.51
N ASN A 152 5.27 -28.30 9.65
CA ASN A 152 4.48 -29.53 9.76
C ASN A 152 3.02 -29.32 9.37
N ILE A 153 2.43 -28.16 9.75
CA ILE A 153 1.05 -27.83 9.37
C ILE A 153 0.95 -27.76 7.85
N ILE A 154 1.89 -27.05 7.21
CA ILE A 154 1.86 -26.85 5.76
C ILE A 154 2.18 -28.14 5.00
N LYS A 155 3.20 -28.91 5.42
CA LYS A 155 3.60 -30.17 4.77
C LYS A 155 2.48 -31.20 4.76
N ASN A 156 1.65 -31.24 5.80
CA ASN A 156 0.49 -32.14 5.86
C ASN A 156 -0.61 -31.78 4.84
N LEU A 157 -0.59 -30.57 4.29
CA LEU A 157 -1.55 -30.09 3.28
C LEU A 157 -1.04 -30.28 1.84
N LEU A 158 0.23 -30.65 1.68
CA LEU A 158 0.89 -30.75 0.37
C LEU A 158 0.98 -32.21 -0.10
N GLY A 159 0.71 -32.40 -1.40
CA GLY A 159 0.92 -33.66 -2.10
C GLY A 159 2.29 -33.74 -2.77
N PRO A 160 2.60 -34.85 -3.45
CA PRO A 160 3.77 -34.95 -4.32
C PRO A 160 3.80 -33.84 -5.38
N ASN A 161 5.00 -33.37 -5.75
CA ASN A 161 5.21 -32.31 -6.75
C ASN A 161 4.54 -30.98 -6.37
N SER A 162 4.45 -30.68 -5.08
CA SER A 162 4.01 -29.39 -4.55
C SER A 162 5.22 -28.49 -4.25
N THR A 163 5.01 -27.18 -4.20
CA THR A 163 6.05 -26.21 -3.80
C THR A 163 5.85 -25.78 -2.35
N LEU A 164 6.92 -25.81 -1.57
CA LEU A 164 7.00 -25.27 -0.22
C LEU A 164 7.89 -24.02 -0.25
N PHE A 165 7.39 -22.93 0.32
CA PHE A 165 8.13 -21.70 0.53
C PHE A 165 8.62 -21.64 1.97
N LEU A 166 9.93 -21.45 2.13
CA LEU A 166 10.55 -20.94 3.35
C LEU A 166 10.73 -19.43 3.16
N ILE A 167 10.16 -18.63 4.05
CA ILE A 167 10.17 -17.17 3.95
C ILE A 167 10.82 -16.59 5.21
N GLU A 168 11.97 -15.93 5.07
CA GLU A 168 12.57 -15.10 6.10
C GLU A 168 11.78 -13.79 6.17
N ALA A 169 10.77 -13.75 7.04
CA ALA A 169 9.84 -12.63 7.15
C ALA A 169 10.28 -11.63 8.23
N ASN A 170 10.14 -10.34 7.91
CA ASN A 170 10.46 -9.20 8.78
C ASN A 170 9.21 -8.44 9.22
N ASN A 171 8.15 -8.40 8.41
CA ASN A 171 6.93 -7.65 8.69
C ASN A 171 5.67 -8.54 8.71
N GLY A 172 5.81 -9.81 9.11
CA GLY A 172 4.67 -10.69 9.32
C GLY A 172 3.75 -10.14 10.40
N LYS A 173 2.45 -10.41 10.30
CA LYS A 173 1.45 -9.98 11.28
C LYS A 173 0.74 -11.19 11.84
N ASP A 174 0.84 -11.39 13.15
CA ASP A 174 0.20 -12.53 13.82
C ASP A 174 -1.31 -12.34 13.84
N ILE A 175 -2.04 -13.18 13.07
CA ILE A 175 -3.49 -13.17 13.03
C ILE A 175 -4.11 -14.41 13.67
N SER A 176 -3.30 -15.26 14.32
CA SER A 176 -3.73 -16.57 14.81
C SER A 176 -4.96 -16.52 15.71
N SER A 177 -5.06 -15.53 16.59
CA SER A 177 -6.20 -15.37 17.51
C SER A 177 -7.45 -14.77 16.85
N TYR A 178 -7.33 -14.26 15.63
CA TYR A 178 -8.40 -13.59 14.88
C TYR A 178 -8.82 -14.39 13.63
N ALA A 179 -8.06 -15.41 13.26
CA ALA A 179 -8.32 -16.29 12.14
C ALA A 179 -9.44 -17.29 12.45
N ASN A 180 -10.14 -17.75 11.41
CA ASN A 180 -11.17 -18.78 11.49
C ASN A 180 -10.62 -20.14 11.95
N CYS A 181 -9.30 -20.39 11.80
CA CYS A 181 -8.64 -21.62 12.24
C CYS A 181 -7.39 -21.28 13.08
N PRO A 182 -7.53 -20.97 14.39
CA PRO A 182 -6.40 -20.54 15.23
C PRO A 182 -5.25 -21.55 15.32
N SER A 183 -5.55 -22.85 15.16
CA SER A 183 -4.54 -23.91 15.16
C SER A 183 -3.52 -23.83 14.03
N GLU A 184 -3.79 -23.04 12.98
CA GLU A 184 -2.85 -22.85 11.86
C GLU A 184 -1.65 -21.96 12.21
N ASN A 185 -1.67 -21.28 13.38
CA ASN A 185 -0.67 -20.26 13.76
C ASN A 185 -0.40 -19.29 12.60
N GLU A 186 -1.50 -18.75 12.08
CA GLU A 186 -1.49 -18.00 10.83
C GLU A 186 -0.83 -16.63 11.03
N VAL A 187 0.15 -16.35 10.17
CA VAL A 187 0.84 -15.08 10.06
C VAL A 187 0.64 -14.56 8.64
N ILE A 188 0.25 -13.30 8.51
CA ILE A 188 -0.02 -12.69 7.21
C ILE A 188 1.08 -11.70 6.84
N LEU A 189 1.58 -11.77 5.60
CA LEU A 189 2.34 -10.66 4.99
C LEU A 189 1.43 -9.88 4.05
N CYS A 190 1.46 -8.55 4.14
CA CYS A 190 0.56 -7.67 3.41
C CYS A 190 0.74 -7.79 1.88
N SER A 191 -0.31 -7.42 1.15
CA SER A 191 -0.29 -7.30 -0.31
C SER A 191 0.83 -6.38 -0.76
N GLY A 192 1.59 -6.79 -1.78
CA GLY A 192 2.71 -6.02 -2.30
C GLY A 192 4.02 -6.22 -1.54
N THR A 193 4.11 -7.25 -0.69
CA THR A 193 5.39 -7.62 -0.05
C THR A 193 6.41 -8.02 -1.11
N ARG A 194 7.63 -7.48 -1.00
CA ARG A 194 8.73 -7.77 -1.93
C ARG A 194 9.59 -8.89 -1.38
N PHE A 195 10.02 -9.79 -2.25
CA PHE A 195 10.90 -10.89 -1.90
C PHE A 195 12.10 -10.98 -2.84
N ARG A 196 13.20 -11.46 -2.28
CA ARG A 196 14.37 -11.93 -3.02
C ARG A 196 14.47 -13.45 -2.90
N VAL A 197 14.78 -14.13 -3.99
CA VAL A 197 15.08 -15.56 -3.99
C VAL A 197 16.51 -15.79 -3.48
N VAL A 198 16.65 -16.45 -2.34
CA VAL A 198 17.93 -16.59 -1.62
C VAL A 198 18.84 -17.64 -2.23
N SER A 199 18.26 -18.73 -2.72
CA SER A 199 18.96 -19.86 -3.34
C SER A 199 18.20 -20.39 -4.54
N ASP A 200 18.89 -21.08 -5.44
CA ASP A 200 18.19 -21.84 -6.47
C ASP A 200 17.24 -22.84 -5.82
N PRO A 201 16.05 -23.09 -6.40
CA PRO A 201 15.08 -24.01 -5.83
C PRO A 201 15.68 -25.39 -5.59
N LEU A 202 15.39 -25.97 -4.43
CA LEU A 202 15.92 -27.27 -4.01
C LEU A 202 14.87 -28.35 -4.23
N GLU A 203 15.25 -29.44 -4.91
CA GLU A 203 14.43 -30.65 -4.97
C GLU A 203 14.45 -31.32 -3.59
N GLN A 204 13.28 -31.43 -2.93
CA GLN A 204 13.14 -32.02 -1.60
C GLN A 204 11.92 -32.96 -1.51
N PRO A 205 11.97 -34.15 -2.15
CA PRO A 205 10.83 -35.06 -2.23
C PRO A 205 10.14 -35.26 -0.86
N PRO A 206 8.79 -35.16 -0.78
CA PRO A 206 7.84 -35.11 -1.91
C PRO A 206 7.57 -33.70 -2.47
N VAL A 207 8.21 -32.65 -1.96
CA VAL A 207 7.97 -31.25 -2.33
C VAL A 207 9.20 -30.61 -2.99
N HIS A 208 9.04 -29.41 -3.51
CA HIS A 208 10.15 -28.58 -3.96
C HIS A 208 10.25 -27.36 -3.06
N LEU A 209 11.45 -26.99 -2.62
CA LEU A 209 11.65 -25.89 -1.68
C LEU A 209 12.13 -24.63 -2.41
N ILE A 210 11.44 -23.52 -2.17
CA ILE A 210 11.86 -22.17 -2.57
C ILE A 210 12.17 -21.37 -1.31
N HIS A 211 13.37 -20.78 -1.26
CA HIS A 211 13.80 -19.94 -0.15
C HIS A 211 13.70 -18.46 -0.53
N LEU A 212 12.88 -17.72 0.21
CA LEU A 212 12.63 -16.29 0.02
C LEU A 212 13.08 -15.50 1.24
N GLN A 213 13.58 -14.29 0.99
CA GLN A 213 13.85 -13.29 2.01
C GLN A 213 12.97 -12.06 1.74
N GLU A 214 12.25 -11.58 2.76
CA GLU A 214 11.49 -10.33 2.64
C GLU A 214 12.45 -9.16 2.48
N ILE A 215 12.31 -8.42 1.38
CA ILE A 215 13.06 -7.18 1.16
C ILE A 215 12.42 -6.10 2.03
N THR A 216 13.20 -5.57 2.97
CA THR A 216 12.80 -4.46 3.84
C THR A 216 13.70 -3.26 3.66
N ASP A 217 13.18 -2.09 4.01
CA ASP A 217 13.92 -0.82 3.97
C ASP A 217 15.15 -0.80 4.88
N ASP A 218 15.19 -1.73 5.85
CA ASP A 218 16.30 -1.87 6.80
C ASP A 218 17.51 -2.61 6.19
N GLU A 219 17.34 -3.33 5.07
CA GLU A 219 18.40 -4.12 4.41
C GLU A 219 18.92 -3.52 3.09
N GLU A 220 18.36 -2.39 2.63
CA GLU A 220 19.20 -1.47 1.85
C GLU A 220 20.22 -0.88 2.83
N GLU A 221 21.50 -0.92 2.48
CA GLU A 221 22.55 -0.13 3.14
C GLU A 221 21.97 1.19 3.63
N SER A 222 21.82 1.36 4.96
CA SER A 222 21.44 2.62 5.64
C SER A 222 20.83 3.65 4.69
N PRO A 223 19.51 3.57 4.44
CA PRO A 223 18.86 3.87 3.16
C PRO A 223 19.61 4.94 2.38
N SER A 224 20.56 4.56 1.49
CA SER A 224 21.49 5.45 0.76
C SER A 224 21.25 6.92 1.07
N ILE A 225 21.64 7.39 2.27
CA ILE A 225 21.33 8.76 2.69
C ILE A 225 22.30 9.62 1.90
N VAL A 226 21.93 9.95 0.66
CA VAL A 226 22.69 10.86 -0.18
C VAL A 226 22.35 12.25 0.31
N LEU A 227 23.10 12.69 1.31
CA LEU A 227 23.09 14.07 1.76
C LEU A 227 23.62 14.94 0.63
N LYS A 228 22.71 15.57 -0.12
CA LYS A 228 23.09 16.55 -1.12
C LYS A 228 23.16 17.93 -0.46
N THR A 229 24.31 18.57 -0.61
CA THR A 229 24.52 19.96 -0.18
C THR A 229 23.92 20.87 -1.26
N ILE A 230 22.85 21.60 -0.95
CA ILE A 230 22.34 22.64 -1.84
C ILE A 230 22.88 24.00 -1.37
N THR A 231 23.51 24.72 -2.29
CA THR A 231 24.02 26.08 -2.07
C THR A 231 23.05 27.06 -2.70
N THR A 232 22.21 27.70 -1.88
CA THR A 232 21.27 28.71 -2.38
C THR A 232 21.90 30.09 -2.21
N THR A 233 22.07 30.81 -3.33
CA THR A 233 22.51 32.21 -3.31
C THR A 233 21.30 33.12 -3.14
N LEU A 234 21.18 33.76 -1.97
CA LEU A 234 20.17 34.78 -1.75
C LEU A 234 20.68 36.09 -2.37
N THR A 235 20.02 36.56 -3.44
CA THR A 235 20.29 37.89 -3.99
C THR A 235 19.69 38.94 -3.05
N PRO A 236 20.50 39.88 -2.50
CA PRO A 236 19.97 40.93 -1.65
C PRO A 236 19.09 41.87 -2.49
N THR A 237 17.87 42.13 -2.03
CA THR A 237 16.86 42.93 -2.75
C THR A 237 17.11 44.44 -2.66
N THR A 238 18.29 44.88 -2.24
CA THR A 238 18.63 46.31 -2.17
C THR A 238 20.06 46.56 -2.61
N ALA A 239 20.22 47.50 -3.54
CA ALA A 239 21.50 47.97 -4.03
C ALA A 239 22.24 48.70 -2.90
N SER A 240 23.13 48.00 -2.21
CA SER A 240 24.17 48.60 -1.38
C SER A 240 25.46 47.83 -1.59
N THR A 241 26.50 48.56 -1.98
CA THR A 241 27.84 48.05 -2.22
C THR A 241 28.46 47.52 -0.93
N HIS A 242 28.89 46.26 -0.97
CA HIS A 242 29.58 45.48 0.06
C HIS A 242 28.71 44.85 1.16
N THR A 243 28.06 43.73 0.83
CA THR A 243 27.59 42.74 1.81
C THR A 243 28.06 41.35 1.38
N PRO A 244 28.58 40.50 2.30
CA PRO A 244 28.97 39.15 1.96
C PRO A 244 27.75 38.36 1.46
N THR A 245 27.91 37.64 0.36
CA THR A 245 26.90 36.73 -0.18
C THR A 245 26.58 35.69 0.88
N ASN A 246 25.37 35.74 1.45
CA ASN A 246 24.97 34.79 2.48
C ASN A 246 24.65 33.46 1.79
N VAL A 247 25.54 32.50 1.95
CA VAL A 247 25.38 31.16 1.40
C VAL A 247 24.70 30.31 2.47
N GLN A 248 23.44 29.94 2.23
CA GLN A 248 22.75 28.97 3.08
C GLN A 248 22.96 27.57 2.49
N THR A 249 23.57 26.71 3.30
CA THR A 249 23.73 25.28 3.00
C THR A 249 22.64 24.50 3.70
N SER A 250 21.78 23.83 2.92
CA SER A 250 20.78 22.89 3.44
C SER A 250 21.14 21.46 3.05
N LEU A 251 20.95 20.53 3.98
CA LEU A 251 21.02 19.09 3.73
C LEU A 251 19.64 18.61 3.30
N ILE A 252 19.59 17.88 2.18
CA ILE A 252 18.38 17.17 1.75
C ILE A 252 18.59 15.66 1.80
N LEU A 253 17.53 14.94 2.19
CA LEU A 253 17.45 13.49 2.21
C LEU A 253 16.90 13.01 0.86
N ILE A 254 17.56 12.03 0.24
CA ILE A 254 16.97 11.21 -0.81
C ILE A 254 16.69 9.83 -0.19
N HIS A 255 15.43 9.39 -0.20
CA HIS A 255 15.01 8.12 0.41
C HIS A 255 13.95 7.46 -0.46
N THR A 256 14.10 6.16 -0.72
CA THR A 256 13.07 5.33 -1.32
C THR A 256 12.51 4.39 -0.26
N ASP A 257 11.20 4.39 -0.05
CA ASP A 257 10.55 3.50 0.92
C ASP A 257 10.25 2.11 0.34
N ARG A 258 9.76 1.18 1.17
CA ARG A 258 9.41 -0.22 0.78
C ARG A 258 8.35 -0.29 -0.29
N TRP A 259 7.65 0.82 -0.51
CA TRP A 259 6.59 0.99 -1.48
C TRP A 259 7.10 1.59 -2.79
N GLY A 260 8.39 1.89 -2.90
CA GLY A 260 9.07 2.44 -4.07
C GLY A 260 8.90 3.95 -4.23
N ASN A 261 8.35 4.66 -3.23
CA ASN A 261 8.20 6.11 -3.30
C ASN A 261 9.54 6.76 -2.95
N ARG A 262 10.01 7.65 -3.82
CA ARG A 262 11.26 8.36 -3.65
C ARG A 262 10.99 9.77 -3.14
N TYR A 263 11.33 10.03 -1.89
CA TYR A 263 11.37 11.36 -1.29
C TYR A 263 12.73 12.02 -1.55
N GLU A 264 12.71 13.31 -1.88
CA GLU A 264 13.86 14.21 -1.95
C GLU A 264 13.52 15.51 -1.23
N GLY A 265 14.05 15.77 -0.04
CA GLY A 265 13.69 16.99 0.70
C GLY A 265 14.34 17.17 2.07
N GLU A 266 14.00 18.30 2.71
CA GLU A 266 14.52 18.70 4.01
C GLU A 266 13.98 17.82 5.17
N MET A 267 14.76 17.69 6.24
CA MET A 267 14.41 16.87 7.41
C MET A 267 14.62 17.65 8.70
N LYS A 268 13.75 17.41 9.69
CA LYS A 268 13.90 17.90 11.06
C LYS A 268 13.43 16.86 12.06
N ASP A 269 14.27 16.56 13.05
CA ASP A 269 13.98 15.58 14.13
C ASP A 269 13.54 14.20 13.63
N GLY A 270 14.15 13.73 12.53
CA GLY A 270 13.83 12.42 11.94
C GLY A 270 12.53 12.38 11.11
N LYS A 271 11.91 13.53 10.84
CA LYS A 271 10.67 13.65 10.06
C LYS A 271 10.82 14.57 8.85
N LYS A 272 9.99 14.37 7.82
CA LYS A 272 9.92 15.23 6.63
C LYS A 272 9.50 16.65 7.06
N HIS A 273 10.27 17.66 6.69
CA HIS A 273 10.02 19.05 7.09
C HIS A 273 10.59 20.03 6.07
N GLY A 274 9.95 21.18 5.86
CA GLY A 274 10.40 22.15 4.87
C GLY A 274 10.20 21.64 3.44
N LYS A 275 10.96 22.14 2.47
CA LYS A 275 10.70 21.80 1.06
C LYS A 275 11.05 20.36 0.74
N GLY A 276 10.14 19.68 0.06
CA GLY A 276 10.38 18.33 -0.41
C GLY A 276 9.59 17.97 -1.66
N HIS A 277 10.09 16.96 -2.33
CA HIS A 277 9.52 16.33 -3.49
C HIS A 277 9.31 14.85 -3.21
N ILE A 278 8.18 14.28 -3.62
CA ILE A 278 7.98 12.82 -3.65
C ILE A 278 7.65 12.44 -5.08
N ASP A 279 8.45 11.53 -5.64
CA ASP A 279 8.06 10.68 -6.75
C ASP A 279 7.39 9.44 -6.17
N PHE A 280 6.09 9.29 -6.34
CA PHE A 280 5.40 8.08 -5.90
C PHE A 280 5.63 6.95 -6.89
N ALA A 281 5.68 5.71 -6.39
CA ALA A 281 5.88 4.53 -7.24
C ALA A 281 4.75 4.33 -8.27
N ASN A 282 3.57 4.93 -8.04
CA ASN A 282 2.46 4.92 -8.99
C ASN A 282 2.61 5.94 -10.14
N GLY A 283 3.69 6.73 -10.16
CA GLY A 283 3.94 7.77 -11.16
C GLY A 283 3.39 9.16 -10.79
N ASP A 284 2.62 9.27 -9.70
CA ASP A 284 2.23 10.56 -9.15
C ASP A 284 3.47 11.29 -8.63
N LYS A 285 3.41 12.61 -8.60
CA LYS A 285 4.46 13.47 -8.07
C LYS A 285 3.87 14.51 -7.16
N PHE A 286 4.58 14.81 -6.10
CA PHE A 286 4.16 15.85 -5.17
C PHE A 286 5.32 16.75 -4.78
N THR A 287 5.07 18.06 -4.70
CA THR A 287 6.07 19.06 -4.28
C THR A 287 5.42 20.05 -3.33
N ASP A 288 5.98 20.23 -2.12
CA ASP A 288 5.43 21.13 -1.09
C ASP A 288 6.46 21.49 0.00
N ASP A 289 6.04 22.37 0.91
CA ASP A 289 6.55 22.60 2.26
C ASP A 289 5.91 21.59 3.24
N TYR A 290 6.67 20.60 3.70
CA TYR A 290 6.26 19.61 4.70
C TYR A 290 6.28 20.16 6.13
N ILE A 291 5.29 19.77 6.95
CA ILE A 291 5.34 19.94 8.41
C ILE A 291 5.03 18.60 9.09
N LYS A 292 6.06 17.96 9.66
CA LYS A 292 5.94 16.73 10.49
C LYS A 292 5.22 15.58 9.77
N ASP A 293 5.72 15.21 8.59
CA ASP A 293 5.21 14.10 7.74
C ASP A 293 3.82 14.29 7.11
N ASN A 294 3.07 15.32 7.51
CA ASN A 294 1.81 15.69 6.87
C ASN A 294 2.03 16.79 5.84
N ILE A 295 1.31 16.66 4.73
CA ILE A 295 1.16 17.71 3.74
C ILE A 295 0.19 18.75 4.31
N THR A 296 0.69 19.95 4.58
CA THR A 296 -0.11 21.09 5.05
C THR A 296 0.58 22.36 4.59
N GLY A 297 -0.14 23.22 3.86
CA GLY A 297 0.49 24.37 3.22
C GLY A 297 0.03 24.55 1.78
N GLN A 298 0.97 24.80 0.87
CA GLN A 298 0.74 25.09 -0.54
C GLN A 298 1.52 24.11 -1.41
N GLY A 299 0.82 23.16 -2.02
CA GLY A 299 1.45 22.03 -2.68
C GLY A 299 0.98 21.83 -4.11
N VAL A 300 1.87 21.27 -4.93
CA VAL A 300 1.57 20.84 -6.29
C VAL A 300 1.55 19.32 -6.34
N TYR A 301 0.41 18.75 -6.72
CA TYR A 301 0.25 17.32 -6.96
C TYR A 301 0.03 17.08 -8.45
N ILE A 302 0.88 16.26 -9.06
CA ILE A 302 0.76 15.81 -10.44
C ILE A 302 0.37 14.34 -10.39
N TYR A 303 -0.80 14.03 -10.92
CA TYR A 303 -1.27 12.66 -11.05
C TYR A 303 -0.53 11.97 -12.20
N ALA A 304 -0.39 10.64 -12.13
CA ALA A 304 0.26 9.83 -13.15
C ALA A 304 -0.42 9.94 -14.52
N ASN A 305 -1.71 10.29 -14.54
CA ASN A 305 -2.47 10.58 -15.76
C ASN A 305 -2.22 12.00 -16.32
N GLY A 306 -1.33 12.78 -15.72
CA GLY A 306 -0.98 14.14 -16.12
C GLY A 306 -1.89 15.23 -15.57
N ALA A 307 -2.98 14.89 -14.86
CA ALA A 307 -3.77 15.90 -14.16
C ALA A 307 -2.92 16.58 -13.08
N ARG A 308 -3.23 17.85 -12.77
CA ARG A 308 -2.42 18.63 -11.82
C ARG A 308 -3.31 19.41 -10.87
N TYR A 309 -3.04 19.30 -9.58
CA TYR A 309 -3.59 20.19 -8.56
C TYR A 309 -2.50 21.11 -8.04
N GLU A 310 -2.83 22.39 -7.87
CA GLU A 310 -2.00 23.38 -7.20
C GLU A 310 -2.88 24.18 -6.25
N GLY A 311 -2.57 24.14 -4.96
CA GLY A 311 -3.38 24.84 -3.97
C GLY A 311 -3.07 24.43 -2.54
N GLN A 312 -3.98 24.82 -1.66
CA GLN A 312 -3.79 24.58 -0.24
C GLN A 312 -4.06 23.12 0.14
N TRP A 313 -3.28 22.64 1.11
CA TRP A 313 -3.40 21.30 1.66
C TRP A 313 -3.56 21.36 3.18
N LYS A 314 -4.30 20.40 3.72
CA LYS A 314 -4.44 20.18 5.15
C LYS A 314 -4.60 18.68 5.38
N ASP A 315 -3.78 18.10 6.27
CA ASP A 315 -3.84 16.68 6.65
C ASP A 315 -3.91 15.73 5.43
N ASN A 316 -3.06 15.99 4.42
CA ASN A 316 -2.97 15.23 3.16
C ASN A 316 -4.18 15.32 2.22
N LYS A 317 -5.05 16.32 2.42
CA LYS A 317 -6.20 16.58 1.54
C LYS A 317 -6.17 17.99 0.98
N LYS A 318 -6.76 18.16 -0.20
CA LYS A 318 -6.99 19.48 -0.80
C LYS A 318 -7.90 20.29 0.10
N HIS A 319 -7.50 21.51 0.38
CA HIS A 319 -8.21 22.42 1.26
C HIS A 319 -8.10 23.86 0.73
N GLY A 320 -8.93 24.77 1.24
CA GLY A 320 -8.85 26.19 0.91
C GLY A 320 -8.88 26.48 -0.59
N LYS A 321 -8.11 27.46 -1.05
CA LYS A 321 -8.06 27.82 -2.47
C LYS A 321 -7.15 26.88 -3.26
N GLY A 322 -7.62 26.42 -4.41
CA GLY A 322 -6.80 25.62 -5.31
C GLY A 322 -7.31 25.54 -6.75
N GLN A 323 -6.40 25.25 -7.65
CA GLN A 323 -6.63 25.01 -9.06
C GLN A 323 -6.42 23.52 -9.38
N MET A 324 -7.31 22.94 -10.17
CA MET A 324 -7.19 21.59 -10.70
C MET A 324 -7.23 21.65 -12.23
N ASP A 325 -6.13 21.26 -12.87
CA ASP A 325 -6.01 21.08 -14.30
C ASP A 325 -6.30 19.60 -14.60
N PHE A 326 -7.45 19.33 -15.20
CA PHE A 326 -7.78 18.03 -15.78
C PHE A 326 -7.16 18.00 -17.18
N ASP A 327 -6.36 16.97 -17.48
CA ASP A 327 -5.79 16.68 -18.81
C ASP A 327 -5.15 17.85 -19.59
N SER A 328 -4.66 18.87 -18.87
CA SER A 328 -4.09 20.13 -19.40
C SER A 328 -5.08 21.05 -20.15
N SER A 329 -6.35 20.67 -20.28
CA SER A 329 -7.30 21.36 -21.16
C SER A 329 -8.48 21.99 -20.39
N ILE A 330 -8.95 21.35 -19.32
CA ILE A 330 -10.02 21.86 -18.46
C ILE A 330 -9.44 22.26 -17.11
N LYS A 331 -9.71 23.49 -16.67
CA LYS A 331 -9.24 23.98 -15.38
C LYS A 331 -10.40 24.30 -14.46
N TYR A 332 -10.31 23.85 -13.22
CA TYR A 332 -11.18 24.31 -12.15
C TYR A 332 -10.38 25.19 -11.19
N ILE A 333 -10.92 26.34 -10.80
CA ILE A 333 -10.35 27.22 -9.78
C ILE A 333 -11.44 27.49 -8.74
N GLY A 334 -11.21 27.13 -7.47
CA GLY A 334 -12.21 27.31 -6.44
C GLY A 334 -11.77 26.92 -5.05
N ASP A 335 -12.74 26.85 -4.15
CA ASP A 335 -12.55 26.41 -2.76
C ASP A 335 -12.65 24.90 -2.63
N TRP A 336 -11.86 24.35 -1.71
CA TRP A 336 -11.76 22.93 -1.41
C TRP A 336 -11.89 22.70 0.09
N ILE A 337 -12.61 21.65 0.48
CA ILE A 337 -12.66 21.14 1.85
C ILE A 337 -12.58 19.61 1.77
N GLU A 338 -11.54 19.03 2.35
CA GLU A 338 -11.36 17.57 2.45
C GLU A 338 -11.53 16.88 1.07
N ASP A 339 -10.79 17.37 0.06
CA ASP A 339 -10.82 16.91 -1.34
C ASP A 339 -12.09 17.24 -2.15
N ASN A 340 -13.09 17.86 -1.52
CA ASN A 340 -14.33 18.25 -2.19
C ASN A 340 -14.31 19.71 -2.62
N ARG A 341 -14.77 19.97 -3.85
CA ARG A 341 -15.03 21.32 -4.36
C ARG A 341 -16.22 21.89 -3.59
N VAL A 342 -16.09 23.11 -3.07
CA VAL A 342 -17.14 23.80 -2.32
C VAL A 342 -17.27 25.25 -2.78
N GLY A 343 -18.40 25.88 -2.45
CA GLY A 343 -18.59 27.31 -2.71
C GLY A 343 -18.67 27.63 -4.21
N GLN A 344 -18.20 28.81 -4.60
CA GLN A 344 -18.17 29.20 -6.02
C GLN A 344 -16.85 28.77 -6.66
N GLY A 345 -16.93 28.14 -7.82
CA GLY A 345 -15.77 27.74 -8.60
C GLY A 345 -15.90 28.11 -10.07
N ILE A 346 -14.77 28.36 -10.71
CA ILE A 346 -14.65 28.74 -12.11
C ILE A 346 -14.13 27.54 -12.89
N HIS A 347 -14.81 27.19 -13.98
CA HIS A 347 -14.32 26.25 -14.98
C HIS A 347 -13.85 27.01 -16.21
N LEU A 348 -12.64 26.71 -16.66
CA LEU A 348 -12.06 27.19 -17.91
C LEU A 348 -11.98 26.01 -18.87
N CYS A 349 -12.64 26.13 -20.01
CA CYS A 349 -12.64 25.12 -21.06
C CYS A 349 -11.49 25.35 -22.06
N PRO A 350 -11.10 24.33 -22.85
CA PRO A 350 -9.98 24.45 -23.78
C PRO A 350 -10.19 25.52 -24.86
N ASN A 351 -11.46 25.79 -25.19
CA ASN A 351 -11.88 26.81 -26.15
C ASN A 351 -11.87 28.24 -25.58
N GLY A 352 -11.52 28.41 -24.29
CA GLY A 352 -11.50 29.71 -23.60
C GLY A 352 -12.80 30.07 -22.88
N ASP A 353 -13.84 29.23 -22.97
CA ASP A 353 -15.11 29.49 -22.29
C ASP A 353 -14.93 29.41 -20.76
N ARG A 354 -15.65 30.28 -20.06
CA ARG A 354 -15.60 30.40 -18.59
C ARG A 354 -16.99 30.19 -18.00
N TYR A 355 -17.12 29.21 -17.10
CA TYR A 355 -18.36 28.92 -16.38
C TYR A 355 -18.16 29.12 -14.88
N GLU A 356 -19.11 29.78 -14.22
CA GLU A 356 -19.17 29.87 -12.77
C GLU A 356 -20.22 28.89 -12.25
N LEU A 357 -19.80 27.97 -11.38
CA LEU A 357 -20.66 26.96 -10.79
C LEU A 357 -20.59 27.05 -9.27
N ARG A 358 -21.70 26.72 -8.61
CA ARG A 358 -21.77 26.66 -7.15
C ARG A 358 -21.84 25.21 -6.69
N TYR A 359 -20.95 24.86 -5.78
CA TYR A 359 -20.81 23.56 -5.15
C TYR A 359 -21.30 23.64 -3.71
N SER A 360 -22.06 22.63 -3.30
CA SER A 360 -22.64 22.49 -1.96
C SER A 360 -21.72 21.71 -1.04
#